data_AF-A0A7X7NQB7-F1
#
_entry.id   AF-A0A7X7NQB7-F1
#
_cell.length_a   1.000
_cell.length_b   1.000
_cell.length_c   1.000
_cell.angle_alpha   90.00
_cell.angle_beta   90.00
_cell.angle_gamma   90.00
#
_symmetry.space_group_name_H-M   'P 1'
#
loop_
_entity.id
_entity.type
_entity.pdbx_description
1 polymer ?
#
loop_
_entity_poly.entity_id
_entity_poly.type
_entity_poly.pdbx_seq_one_letter_code
_entity_poly.pdbx_strand_id
1 'polypeptide(L)'
;MPLHPTPPRDLDGLVEGFRQTVQAVIDLGHGCTSEQFAEPTSCPGWSLLDHFSHVAAVEHYLDGGDNPDVDVSGLTHVRHEFGAWMEQGIQARRGTSGPEVVAELETLLHNRLATLADPDLTVDTEVRGPMESTVRLGTLLKLRLTDIWTHEQDIREVLGRLGNLDSPGAATFVNGLVRSFAQLMHQVPMTDGQTVILESTGPVTARMGVRVSHDDAGEVTYHSLFTGESESGMGETVHSGEDPSTTISLSTEALTRRAAGRRATGDTAYSVVGDEDLAARVLDAIAFTP
;
A
#
# COMPACT_ATOMS: atom_id res chain seq x y z
N MET A 1 -11.74 4.92 16.77
CA MET A 1 -12.63 4.52 15.68
C MET A 1 -12.02 3.28 15.04
N PRO A 2 -12.68 2.12 15.07
CA PRO A 2 -12.17 0.94 14.38
C PRO A 2 -12.13 1.22 12.87
N LEU A 3 -11.17 0.60 12.18
CA LEU A 3 -11.06 0.70 10.73
C LEU A 3 -12.34 0.17 10.06
N HIS A 4 -12.92 0.93 9.13
CA HIS A 4 -14.11 0.55 8.39
C HIS A 4 -14.08 1.10 6.94
N PRO A 5 -14.47 0.33 5.92
CA PRO A 5 -14.82 -1.10 5.99
C PRO A 5 -13.61 -1.95 6.38
N THR A 6 -13.85 -3.05 7.09
CA THR A 6 -12.78 -3.98 7.50
C THR A 6 -12.14 -4.63 6.27
N PRO A 7 -10.80 -4.81 6.22
CA PRO A 7 -10.16 -5.55 5.14
C PRO A 7 -10.59 -7.02 5.17
N PRO A 8 -10.55 -7.71 4.02
CA PRO A 8 -10.75 -9.16 3.97
C PRO A 8 -9.74 -9.90 4.86
N ARG A 9 -10.22 -10.96 5.54
CA ARG A 9 -9.42 -11.71 6.53
C ARG A 9 -9.28 -13.20 6.19
N ASP A 10 -10.32 -13.78 5.61
CA ASP A 10 -10.34 -15.17 5.14
C ASP A 10 -9.88 -15.27 3.68
N LEU A 11 -9.67 -16.50 3.22
CA LEU A 11 -9.17 -16.75 1.88
C LEU A 11 -10.16 -16.26 0.82
N ASP A 12 -11.44 -16.57 0.96
CA ASP A 12 -12.49 -16.19 0.01
C ASP A 12 -12.55 -14.66 -0.18
N GLY A 13 -12.56 -13.89 0.92
CA GLY A 13 -12.56 -12.43 0.85
C GLY A 13 -11.28 -11.87 0.23
N LEU A 14 -10.13 -12.51 0.47
CA LEU A 14 -8.85 -12.10 -0.12
C LEU A 14 -8.81 -12.39 -1.62
N VAL A 15 -9.29 -13.54 -2.07
CA VAL A 15 -9.38 -13.93 -3.48
C VAL A 15 -10.36 -13.02 -4.22
N GLU A 16 -11.52 -12.73 -3.64
CA GLU A 16 -12.50 -11.82 -4.23
C GLU A 16 -11.97 -10.38 -4.31
N GLY A 17 -11.28 -9.92 -3.26
CA GLY A 17 -10.61 -8.61 -3.29
C GLY A 17 -9.52 -8.54 -4.37
N PHE A 18 -8.71 -9.59 -4.51
CA PHE A 18 -7.69 -9.69 -5.56
C PHE A 18 -8.34 -9.62 -6.95
N ARG A 19 -9.41 -10.41 -7.18
CA ARG A 19 -10.19 -10.38 -8.42
C ARG A 19 -10.68 -8.98 -8.75
N GLN A 20 -11.35 -8.31 -7.80
CA GLN A 20 -11.87 -6.96 -7.99
C GLN A 20 -10.76 -5.96 -8.34
N THR A 21 -9.63 -6.04 -7.64
CA THR A 21 -8.53 -5.08 -7.80
C THR A 21 -7.84 -5.23 -9.16
N VAL A 22 -7.56 -6.46 -9.60
CA VAL A 22 -6.99 -6.72 -10.95
C VAL A 22 -8.00 -6.36 -12.04
N GLN A 23 -9.28 -6.70 -11.87
CA GLN A 23 -10.31 -6.34 -12.84
C GLN A 23 -10.43 -4.83 -13.00
N ALA A 24 -10.34 -4.05 -11.91
CA ALA A 24 -10.36 -2.59 -11.98
C ALA A 24 -9.20 -2.03 -12.81
N VAL A 25 -8.01 -2.63 -12.72
CA VAL A 25 -6.86 -2.27 -13.59
C VAL A 25 -7.19 -2.61 -15.04
N ILE A 26 -7.65 -3.83 -15.34
CA ILE A 26 -8.03 -4.25 -16.71
C ILE A 26 -9.08 -3.29 -17.31
N ASP A 27 -10.12 -2.96 -16.56
CA ASP A 27 -11.20 -2.07 -17.00
C ASP A 27 -10.69 -0.65 -17.31
N LEU A 28 -9.73 -0.14 -16.52
CA LEU A 28 -9.07 1.13 -16.82
C LEU A 28 -8.28 1.04 -18.13
N GLY A 29 -7.57 -0.07 -18.35
CA GLY A 29 -6.79 -0.34 -19.57
C GLY A 29 -7.65 -0.38 -20.83
N HIS A 30 -8.83 -1.02 -20.80
CA HIS A 30 -9.78 -0.98 -21.91
C HIS A 30 -10.30 0.41 -22.24
N GLY A 31 -10.31 1.30 -21.25
CA GLY A 31 -10.71 2.69 -21.41
C GLY A 31 -9.57 3.64 -21.79
N CYS A 32 -8.35 3.14 -22.04
CA CYS A 32 -7.20 3.94 -22.44
C CYS A 32 -7.08 4.05 -23.96
N THR A 33 -6.68 5.24 -24.43
CA THR A 33 -6.19 5.46 -25.79
C THR A 33 -4.72 5.04 -25.91
N SER A 34 -4.23 4.85 -27.13
CA SER A 34 -2.82 4.52 -27.38
C SER A 34 -1.87 5.60 -26.87
N GLU A 35 -2.25 6.87 -26.97
CA GLU A 35 -1.47 8.00 -26.46
C GLU A 35 -1.40 8.00 -24.93
N GLN A 36 -2.52 7.69 -24.26
CA GLN A 36 -2.56 7.66 -22.80
C GLN A 36 -1.61 6.64 -22.20
N PHE A 37 -1.40 5.47 -22.84
CA PHE A 37 -0.44 4.48 -22.34
C PHE A 37 0.99 5.02 -22.22
N ALA A 38 1.36 6.05 -23.00
CA ALA A 38 2.67 6.68 -22.95
C ALA A 38 2.78 7.85 -21.96
N GLU A 39 1.68 8.26 -21.33
CA GLU A 39 1.68 9.39 -20.38
C GLU A 39 2.50 9.06 -19.13
N PRO A 40 3.35 9.99 -18.66
CA PRO A 40 4.16 9.80 -17.46
C PRO A 40 3.28 9.81 -16.20
N THR A 41 3.76 9.15 -15.15
CA THR A 41 3.06 9.08 -13.86
C THR A 41 3.91 9.65 -12.72
N SER A 42 3.34 9.68 -11.52
CA SER A 42 4.06 10.04 -10.30
C SER A 42 5.11 8.99 -9.87
N CYS A 43 5.11 7.79 -10.48
CA CYS A 43 6.21 6.83 -10.33
C CYS A 43 7.40 7.30 -11.19
N PRO A 44 8.59 7.54 -10.60
CA PRO A 44 9.75 7.98 -11.37
C PRO A 44 10.09 7.01 -12.50
N GLY A 45 10.12 7.51 -13.73
CA GLY A 45 10.47 6.73 -14.92
C GLY A 45 9.36 5.84 -15.47
N TRP A 46 8.16 5.85 -14.88
CA TRP A 46 7.04 5.04 -15.33
C TRP A 46 6.01 5.85 -16.12
N SER A 47 5.56 5.25 -17.21
CA SER A 47 4.37 5.60 -17.97
C SER A 47 3.15 4.82 -17.47
N LEU A 48 1.96 5.12 -17.98
CA LEU A 48 0.78 4.30 -17.72
C LEU A 48 1.01 2.84 -18.11
N LEU A 49 1.64 2.56 -19.26
CA LEU A 49 1.97 1.20 -19.70
C LEU A 49 2.81 0.45 -18.67
N ASP A 50 3.73 1.12 -17.99
CA ASP A 50 4.63 0.49 -17.02
C ASP A 50 3.85 -0.02 -15.78
N HIS A 51 2.75 0.64 -15.37
CA HIS A 51 1.87 0.13 -14.31
C HIS A 51 1.15 -1.16 -14.71
N PHE A 52 0.60 -1.23 -15.93
CA PHE A 52 0.00 -2.48 -16.43
C PHE A 52 1.04 -3.58 -16.58
N SER A 53 2.22 -3.23 -17.08
CA SER A 53 3.34 -4.14 -17.29
C SER A 53 3.88 -4.71 -15.98
N HIS A 54 3.94 -3.90 -14.91
CA HIS A 54 4.32 -4.34 -13.57
C HIS A 54 3.34 -5.38 -13.03
N VAL A 55 2.04 -5.08 -13.09
CA VAL A 55 1.01 -6.02 -12.60
C VAL A 55 1.06 -7.33 -13.39
N ALA A 56 1.14 -7.25 -14.72
CA ALA A 56 1.27 -8.43 -15.58
C ALA A 56 2.55 -9.22 -15.28
N ALA A 57 3.69 -8.56 -15.12
CA ALA A 57 4.97 -9.20 -14.82
C ALA A 57 4.93 -10.00 -13.50
N VAL A 58 4.41 -9.39 -12.43
CA VAL A 58 4.35 -10.05 -11.13
C VAL A 58 3.34 -11.19 -11.15
N GLU A 59 2.17 -11.03 -11.74
CA GLU A 59 1.20 -12.13 -11.82
C GLU A 59 1.69 -13.27 -12.71
N HIS A 60 2.39 -12.98 -13.81
CA HIS A 60 3.05 -14.00 -14.64
C HIS A 60 4.06 -14.82 -13.84
N TYR A 61 4.91 -14.15 -13.07
CA TYR A 61 5.89 -14.80 -12.21
C TYR A 61 5.22 -15.67 -11.13
N LEU A 62 4.15 -15.18 -10.50
CA LEU A 62 3.37 -15.92 -9.50
C LEU A 62 2.55 -17.07 -10.10
N ASP A 63 2.25 -17.03 -11.40
CA ASP A 63 1.64 -18.12 -12.18
C ASP A 63 2.68 -19.18 -12.63
N GLY A 64 3.94 -19.05 -12.19
CA GLY A 64 5.01 -20.00 -12.48
C GLY A 64 5.93 -19.60 -13.63
N GLY A 65 5.74 -18.43 -14.23
CA GLY A 65 6.66 -17.85 -15.20
C GLY A 65 8.01 -17.43 -14.60
N ASP A 66 8.97 -17.15 -15.48
CA ASP A 66 10.28 -16.63 -15.09
C ASP A 66 10.28 -15.10 -15.06
N ASN A 67 11.13 -14.51 -14.20
CA ASN A 67 11.41 -13.08 -14.32
C ASN A 67 12.43 -12.88 -15.45
N PRO A 68 12.19 -12.00 -16.43
CA PRO A 68 13.12 -11.76 -17.52
C PRO A 68 14.49 -11.28 -17.04
N ASP A 69 15.57 -11.79 -17.62
CA ASP A 69 16.92 -11.26 -17.39
C ASP A 69 17.22 -10.16 -18.41
N VAL A 70 16.84 -8.93 -18.05
CA VAL A 70 17.03 -7.73 -18.88
C VAL A 70 17.86 -6.70 -18.13
N ASP A 71 18.79 -6.04 -18.83
CA ASP A 71 19.61 -4.97 -18.23
C ASP A 71 18.78 -3.73 -17.95
N VAL A 72 18.69 -3.38 -16.66
CA VAL A 72 18.00 -2.20 -16.12
C VAL A 72 18.96 -1.25 -15.40
N SER A 73 20.27 -1.52 -15.45
CA SER A 73 21.28 -0.75 -14.71
C SER A 73 21.41 0.70 -15.16
N GLY A 74 20.98 1.03 -16.38
CA GLY A 74 20.97 2.39 -16.91
C GLY A 74 19.83 3.28 -16.38
N LEU A 75 18.89 2.74 -15.60
CA LEU A 75 17.70 3.46 -15.16
C LEU A 75 17.94 4.16 -13.81
N THR A 76 17.86 5.50 -13.83
CA THR A 76 18.24 6.33 -12.67
C THR A 76 17.32 6.17 -11.45
N HIS A 77 16.12 5.66 -11.64
CA HIS A 77 15.16 5.38 -10.57
C HIS A 77 15.35 4.01 -9.92
N VAL A 78 16.14 3.12 -10.51
CA VAL A 78 16.47 1.82 -9.93
C VAL A 78 17.59 1.99 -8.90
N ARG A 79 17.24 1.90 -7.61
CA ARG A 79 18.16 2.18 -6.49
C ARG A 79 18.60 0.94 -5.72
N HIS A 80 17.93 -0.19 -5.90
CA HIS A 80 18.16 -1.43 -5.14
C HIS A 80 17.73 -2.66 -5.95
N GLU A 81 18.19 -3.84 -5.52
CA GLU A 81 17.96 -5.12 -6.21
C GLU A 81 16.48 -5.43 -6.41
N PHE A 82 15.64 -5.20 -5.39
CA PHE A 82 14.21 -5.42 -5.54
C PHE A 82 13.57 -4.52 -6.62
N GLY A 83 14.06 -3.28 -6.77
CA GLY A 83 13.62 -2.37 -7.82
C GLY A 83 14.06 -2.85 -9.19
N ALA A 84 15.29 -3.39 -9.29
CA ALA A 84 15.77 -3.99 -10.54
C ALA A 84 14.94 -5.21 -10.94
N TRP A 85 14.58 -6.08 -9.97
CA TRP A 85 13.73 -7.25 -10.20
C TRP A 85 12.34 -6.85 -10.76
N MET A 86 11.70 -5.82 -10.20
CA MET A 86 10.43 -5.29 -10.73
C MET A 86 10.60 -4.70 -12.14
N GLU A 87 11.64 -3.87 -12.32
CA GLU A 87 11.89 -3.15 -13.58
C GLU A 87 12.22 -4.10 -14.74
N GLN A 88 12.81 -5.27 -14.48
CA GLN A 88 13.06 -6.29 -15.51
C GLN A 88 11.78 -6.75 -16.22
N GLY A 89 10.73 -7.02 -15.45
CA GLY A 89 9.43 -7.42 -15.99
C GLY A 89 8.72 -6.30 -16.77
N ILE A 90 8.91 -5.05 -16.34
CA ILE A 90 8.40 -3.86 -17.00
C ILE A 90 9.14 -3.60 -18.31
N GLN A 91 10.48 -3.58 -18.25
CA GLN A 91 11.36 -3.35 -19.39
C GLN A 91 11.11 -4.35 -20.52
N ALA A 92 10.84 -5.62 -20.18
CA ALA A 92 10.50 -6.65 -21.15
C ALA A 92 9.20 -6.37 -21.93
N ARG A 93 8.30 -5.54 -21.39
CA ARG A 93 6.99 -5.19 -21.99
C ARG A 93 6.92 -3.80 -22.62
N ARG A 94 7.97 -2.97 -22.52
CA ARG A 94 7.97 -1.61 -23.11
C ARG A 94 7.85 -1.60 -24.64
N GLY A 95 8.13 -2.71 -25.31
CA GLY A 95 7.91 -2.88 -26.76
C GLY A 95 6.52 -3.38 -27.14
N THR A 96 5.69 -3.75 -26.17
CA THR A 96 4.36 -4.33 -26.35
C THR A 96 3.30 -3.23 -26.31
N SER A 97 2.25 -3.33 -27.13
CA SER A 97 1.19 -2.31 -27.09
C SER A 97 0.36 -2.43 -25.80
N GLY A 98 -0.19 -1.31 -25.33
CA GLY A 98 -1.07 -1.30 -24.15
C GLY A 98 -2.21 -2.33 -24.21
N PRO A 99 -2.97 -2.43 -25.31
CA PRO A 99 -4.01 -3.46 -25.47
C PRO A 99 -3.49 -4.90 -25.36
N GLU A 100 -2.28 -5.19 -25.84
CA GLU A 100 -1.67 -6.52 -25.72
C GLU A 100 -1.27 -6.84 -24.27
N VAL A 101 -0.72 -5.87 -23.53
CA VAL A 101 -0.43 -6.04 -22.09
C VAL A 101 -1.70 -6.21 -21.27
N VAL A 102 -2.79 -5.50 -21.62
CA VAL A 102 -4.09 -5.66 -20.98
C VAL A 102 -4.66 -7.06 -21.24
N ALA A 103 -4.58 -7.57 -22.47
CA ALA A 103 -5.02 -8.92 -22.81
C ALA A 103 -4.18 -10.02 -22.13
N GLU A 104 -2.88 -9.78 -21.94
CA GLU A 104 -2.02 -10.63 -21.11
C GLU A 104 -2.54 -10.68 -19.67
N LEU A 105 -2.84 -9.51 -19.07
CA LEU A 105 -3.34 -9.42 -17.71
C LEU A 105 -4.71 -10.10 -17.53
N GLU A 106 -5.60 -10.05 -18.52
CA GLU A 106 -6.85 -10.81 -18.51
C GLU A 106 -6.63 -12.32 -18.45
N THR A 107 -5.68 -12.82 -19.24
CA THR A 107 -5.30 -14.24 -19.25
C THR A 107 -4.71 -14.64 -17.90
N LEU A 108 -3.82 -13.82 -17.34
CA LEU A 108 -3.23 -14.05 -16.03
C LEU A 108 -4.27 -14.04 -14.93
N LEU A 109 -5.21 -13.09 -14.93
CA LEU A 109 -6.30 -13.07 -13.94
C LEU A 109 -7.09 -14.38 -14.00
N HIS A 110 -7.44 -14.86 -15.20
CA HIS A 110 -8.14 -16.13 -15.37
C HIS A 110 -7.36 -17.31 -14.76
N ASN A 111 -6.07 -17.45 -15.09
CA ASN A 111 -5.22 -18.52 -14.57
C ASN A 111 -5.09 -18.46 -13.05
N ARG A 112 -4.80 -17.28 -12.51
CA ARG A 112 -4.62 -17.04 -11.08
C ARG A 112 -5.89 -17.42 -10.31
N LEU A 113 -7.07 -17.04 -10.80
CA LEU A 113 -8.33 -17.44 -10.18
C LEU A 113 -8.58 -18.96 -10.25
N ALA A 114 -8.20 -19.60 -11.35
CA ALA A 114 -8.31 -21.06 -11.46
C ALA A 114 -7.41 -21.78 -10.45
N THR A 115 -6.19 -21.30 -10.23
CA THR A 115 -5.30 -21.80 -9.17
C THR A 115 -5.87 -21.54 -7.78
N LEU A 116 -6.39 -20.33 -7.52
CA LEU A 116 -6.93 -19.94 -6.21
C LEU A 116 -8.27 -20.61 -5.87
N ALA A 117 -8.91 -21.28 -6.82
CA ALA A 117 -10.15 -22.03 -6.62
C ALA A 117 -9.93 -23.45 -6.06
N ASP A 118 -8.68 -23.87 -5.84
CA ASP A 118 -8.36 -25.16 -5.24
C ASP A 118 -8.89 -25.22 -3.78
N PRO A 119 -9.80 -26.17 -3.45
CA PRO A 119 -10.42 -26.27 -2.13
C PRO A 119 -9.45 -26.65 -1.00
N ASP A 120 -8.25 -27.15 -1.32
CA ASP A 120 -7.23 -27.50 -0.33
C ASP A 120 -6.40 -26.27 0.11
N LEU A 121 -6.56 -25.12 -0.56
CA LEU A 121 -5.89 -23.88 -0.20
C LEU A 121 -6.46 -23.28 1.09
N THR A 122 -5.54 -22.75 1.90
CA THR A 122 -5.86 -21.98 3.10
C THR A 122 -5.00 -20.72 3.12
N VAL A 123 -5.32 -19.77 4.00
CA VAL A 123 -4.47 -18.58 4.20
C VAL A 123 -3.04 -18.91 4.65
N ASP A 124 -2.82 -20.09 5.21
CA ASP A 124 -1.52 -20.55 5.71
C ASP A 124 -0.74 -21.40 4.69
N THR A 125 -1.34 -21.75 3.55
CA THR A 125 -0.66 -22.52 2.50
C THR A 125 0.59 -21.78 2.01
N GLU A 126 1.72 -22.48 1.97
CA GLU A 126 2.97 -21.94 1.45
C GLU A 126 2.95 -21.90 -0.08
N VAL A 127 3.26 -20.73 -0.65
CA VAL A 127 3.26 -20.46 -2.09
C VAL A 127 4.48 -19.64 -2.48
N ARG A 128 4.79 -19.63 -3.79
CA ARG A 128 5.82 -18.74 -4.35
C ARG A 128 5.46 -17.28 -4.09
N GLY A 129 6.43 -16.50 -3.64
CA GLY A 129 6.37 -15.06 -3.48
C GLY A 129 7.42 -14.35 -4.35
N PRO A 130 7.41 -13.01 -4.39
CA PRO A 130 8.40 -12.21 -5.12
C PRO A 130 9.84 -12.54 -4.72
N MET A 131 10.81 -12.30 -5.62
CA MET A 131 12.25 -12.60 -5.42
C MET A 131 12.52 -14.03 -4.91
N GLU A 132 11.93 -15.04 -5.57
CA GLU A 132 12.11 -16.46 -5.22
C GLU A 132 11.77 -16.84 -3.77
N SER A 133 11.05 -15.97 -3.05
CA SER A 133 10.65 -16.24 -1.68
C SER A 133 9.53 -17.28 -1.61
N THR A 134 9.38 -17.90 -0.44
CA THR A 134 8.19 -18.69 -0.08
C THR A 134 7.44 -17.93 1.00
N VAL A 135 6.14 -17.72 0.79
CA VAL A 135 5.27 -16.95 1.70
C VAL A 135 3.95 -17.67 1.94
N ARG A 136 3.25 -17.32 3.01
CA ARG A 136 1.86 -17.78 3.22
C ARG A 136 0.92 -17.09 2.23
N LEU A 137 -0.04 -17.83 1.67
CA LEU A 137 -0.97 -17.34 0.67
C LEU A 137 -1.75 -16.11 1.14
N GLY A 138 -2.22 -16.09 2.38
CA GLY A 138 -2.92 -14.94 2.94
C GLY A 138 -2.04 -13.68 3.04
N THR A 139 -0.74 -13.86 3.28
CA THR A 139 0.23 -12.75 3.26
C THR A 139 0.47 -12.27 1.83
N LEU A 140 0.62 -13.19 0.88
CA LEU A 140 0.78 -12.84 -0.54
C LEU A 140 -0.41 -12.06 -1.06
N LEU A 141 -1.64 -12.52 -0.82
CA LEU A 141 -2.85 -11.85 -1.33
C LEU A 141 -3.01 -10.45 -0.72
N LYS A 142 -2.67 -10.23 0.55
CA LYS A 142 -2.67 -8.88 1.17
C LYS A 142 -1.61 -7.96 0.55
N LEU A 143 -0.43 -8.50 0.26
CA LEU A 143 0.62 -7.78 -0.47
C LEU A 143 0.12 -7.39 -1.87
N ARG A 144 -0.43 -8.33 -2.64
CA ARG A 144 -0.94 -8.08 -4.00
C ARG A 144 -2.11 -7.09 -4.00
N LEU A 145 -3.05 -7.19 -3.05
CA LEU A 145 -4.13 -6.22 -2.86
C LEU A 145 -3.59 -4.80 -2.69
N THR A 146 -2.58 -4.64 -1.83
CA THR A 146 -1.97 -3.33 -1.53
C THR A 146 -1.23 -2.77 -2.74
N ASP A 147 -0.42 -3.60 -3.40
CA ASP A 147 0.42 -3.24 -4.55
C ASP A 147 -0.42 -2.86 -5.78
N ILE A 148 -1.31 -3.76 -6.20
CA ILE A 148 -2.11 -3.57 -7.41
C ILE A 148 -3.08 -2.40 -7.23
N TRP A 149 -3.68 -2.25 -6.05
CA TRP A 149 -4.55 -1.10 -5.77
C TRP A 149 -3.78 0.22 -5.79
N THR A 150 -2.53 0.25 -5.30
CA THR A 150 -1.69 1.45 -5.37
C THR A 150 -1.45 1.85 -6.83
N HIS A 151 -1.12 0.88 -7.69
CA HIS A 151 -0.94 1.13 -9.13
C HIS A 151 -2.24 1.44 -9.87
N GLU A 152 -3.36 0.87 -9.44
CA GLU A 152 -4.67 1.28 -9.92
C GLU A 152 -4.92 2.78 -9.64
N GLN A 153 -4.59 3.26 -8.44
CA GLN A 153 -4.73 4.69 -8.11
C GLN A 153 -3.79 5.58 -8.94
N ASP A 154 -2.60 5.10 -9.29
CA ASP A 154 -1.68 5.81 -10.18
C ASP A 154 -2.28 6.00 -11.57
N ILE A 155 -2.86 4.92 -12.12
CA ILE A 155 -3.52 4.94 -13.41
C ILE A 155 -4.72 5.91 -13.37
N ARG A 156 -5.53 5.83 -12.31
CA ARG A 156 -6.69 6.72 -12.13
C ARG A 156 -6.31 8.19 -12.05
N GLU A 157 -5.20 8.52 -11.40
CA GLU A 157 -4.73 9.90 -11.26
C GLU A 157 -4.42 10.52 -12.63
N VAL A 158 -3.65 9.83 -13.46
CA VAL A 158 -3.33 10.29 -14.83
C VAL A 158 -4.59 10.37 -15.70
N LEU A 159 -5.51 9.43 -15.57
CA LEU A 159 -6.76 9.41 -16.34
C LEU A 159 -7.85 10.36 -15.81
N GLY A 160 -7.65 11.00 -14.65
CA GLY A 160 -8.66 11.82 -13.98
C GLY A 160 -9.89 11.03 -13.50
N ARG A 161 -9.73 9.74 -13.16
CA ARG A 161 -10.82 8.80 -12.81
C ARG A 161 -10.81 8.37 -11.33
N LEU A 162 -11.12 9.31 -10.44
CA LEU A 162 -11.22 9.05 -8.99
C LEU A 162 -12.19 7.89 -8.69
N GLY A 163 -11.81 6.98 -7.79
CA GLY A 163 -12.69 5.87 -7.39
C GLY A 163 -11.95 4.71 -6.73
N ASN A 164 -12.72 3.70 -6.36
CA ASN A 164 -12.23 2.48 -5.68
C ASN A 164 -11.53 2.76 -4.34
N LEU A 165 -11.86 3.89 -3.69
CA LEU A 165 -11.28 4.32 -2.41
C LEU A 165 -11.92 3.64 -1.20
N ASP A 166 -13.02 2.92 -1.38
CA ASP A 166 -13.77 2.15 -0.38
C ASP A 166 -13.69 0.63 -0.63
N SER A 167 -12.77 0.20 -1.49
CA SER A 167 -12.61 -1.18 -1.93
C SER A 167 -11.86 -2.04 -0.91
N PRO A 168 -11.88 -3.39 -1.07
CA PRO A 168 -11.02 -4.28 -0.29
C PRO A 168 -9.53 -3.92 -0.38
N GLY A 169 -9.06 -3.45 -1.55
CA GLY A 169 -7.69 -2.96 -1.74
C GLY A 169 -7.39 -1.73 -0.89
N ALA A 170 -8.28 -0.73 -0.92
CA ALA A 170 -8.16 0.48 -0.11
C ALA A 170 -8.16 0.17 1.41
N ALA A 171 -9.09 -0.68 1.86
CA ALA A 171 -9.17 -1.13 3.24
C ALA A 171 -7.91 -1.90 3.67
N THR A 172 -7.36 -2.74 2.80
CA THR A 172 -6.13 -3.50 3.05
C THR A 172 -4.91 -2.58 3.14
N PHE A 173 -4.80 -1.59 2.25
CA PHE A 173 -3.73 -0.59 2.29
C PHE A 173 -3.76 0.21 3.59
N VAL A 174 -4.91 0.78 3.96
CA VAL A 174 -5.06 1.56 5.20
C VAL A 174 -4.79 0.69 6.42
N ASN A 175 -5.22 -0.57 6.41
CA ASN A 175 -4.90 -1.52 7.47
C ASN A 175 -3.39 -1.82 7.55
N GLY A 176 -2.70 -1.91 6.42
CA GLY A 176 -1.24 -1.99 6.35
C GLY A 176 -0.58 -0.81 7.07
N LEU A 177 -1.02 0.41 6.76
CA LEU A 177 -0.54 1.63 7.43
C LEU A 177 -0.81 1.60 8.94
N VAL A 178 -2.03 1.24 9.37
CA VAL A 178 -2.37 1.11 10.80
C VAL A 178 -1.41 0.17 11.52
N ARG A 179 -1.08 -0.99 10.91
CA ARG A 179 -0.19 -1.98 11.51
C ARG A 179 1.27 -1.55 11.52
N SER A 180 1.71 -0.75 10.55
CA SER A 180 3.08 -0.25 10.46
C SER A 180 3.30 1.07 11.19
N PHE A 181 2.23 1.77 11.59
CA PHE A 181 2.31 3.15 12.08
C PHE A 181 3.30 3.33 13.23
N ALA A 182 3.26 2.46 14.25
CA ALA A 182 4.18 2.53 15.38
C ALA A 182 5.65 2.41 14.95
N GLN A 183 5.97 1.45 14.08
CA GLN A 183 7.31 1.28 13.53
C GLN A 183 7.74 2.50 12.71
N LEU A 184 6.84 3.08 11.92
CA LEU A 184 7.10 4.29 11.13
C LEU A 184 7.32 5.52 12.02
N MET A 185 6.81 5.55 13.25
CA MET A 185 7.08 6.66 14.17
C MET A 185 8.49 6.61 14.78
N HIS A 186 9.23 5.50 14.64
CA HIS A 186 10.61 5.41 15.14
C HIS A 186 11.58 6.40 14.47
N GLN A 187 11.23 6.93 13.29
CA GLN A 187 12.00 7.95 12.57
C GLN A 187 11.54 9.38 12.85
N VAL A 188 10.51 9.57 13.69
CA VAL A 188 9.96 10.88 14.04
C VAL A 188 10.45 11.24 15.45
N PRO A 189 11.28 12.28 15.61
CA PRO A 189 11.69 12.73 16.94
C PRO A 189 10.49 13.21 17.75
N MET A 190 10.20 12.55 18.87
CA MET A 190 9.10 12.90 19.79
C MET A 190 9.64 13.00 21.21
N THR A 191 9.17 13.97 21.98
CA THR A 191 9.52 14.13 23.38
C THR A 191 8.69 13.19 24.25
N ASP A 192 9.13 13.00 25.49
CA ASP A 192 8.39 12.23 26.48
C ASP A 192 6.94 12.73 26.64
N GLY A 193 6.00 11.79 26.72
CA GLY A 193 4.56 12.04 26.83
C GLY A 193 3.86 12.49 25.55
N GLN A 194 4.58 12.85 24.48
CA GLN A 194 3.94 13.28 23.24
C GLN A 194 3.10 12.17 22.61
N THR A 195 1.93 12.55 22.14
CA THR A 195 0.99 11.66 21.44
C THR A 195 0.72 12.19 20.04
N VAL A 196 0.80 11.31 19.05
CA VAL A 196 0.36 11.58 17.67
C VAL A 196 -0.81 10.66 17.33
N ILE A 197 -1.81 11.24 16.67
CA ILE A 197 -2.99 10.54 16.17
C ILE A 197 -3.13 10.87 14.69
N LEU A 198 -3.30 9.84 13.87
CA LEU A 198 -3.58 9.96 12.44
C LEU A 198 -4.96 9.37 12.13
N GLU A 199 -5.80 10.18 11.48
CA GLU A 199 -7.18 9.84 11.15
C GLU A 199 -7.42 9.89 9.65
N SER A 200 -7.95 8.78 9.12
CA SER A 200 -8.57 8.74 7.80
C SER A 200 -10.05 9.07 7.96
N THR A 201 -10.53 10.12 7.30
CA THR A 201 -11.91 10.61 7.39
C THR A 201 -12.88 9.92 6.44
N GLY A 202 -12.36 9.11 5.51
CA GLY A 202 -13.16 8.27 4.61
C GLY A 202 -12.82 8.40 3.13
N PRO A 203 -13.35 7.48 2.30
CA PRO A 203 -14.39 6.51 2.65
C PRO A 203 -13.91 5.27 3.45
N VAL A 204 -12.61 4.99 3.53
CA VAL A 204 -12.07 4.06 4.54
C VAL A 204 -11.73 4.86 5.79
N THR A 205 -12.59 4.81 6.81
CA THR A 205 -12.35 5.49 8.08
C THR A 205 -11.39 4.68 8.93
N ALA A 206 -10.38 5.32 9.52
CA ALA A 206 -9.45 4.67 10.43
C ALA A 206 -8.88 5.69 11.42
N ARG A 207 -8.45 5.22 12.59
CA ARG A 207 -7.72 6.01 13.58
C ARG A 207 -6.58 5.18 14.14
N MET A 208 -5.36 5.69 14.02
CA MET A 208 -4.15 5.09 14.56
C MET A 208 -3.40 6.15 15.38
N GLY A 209 -2.64 5.72 16.37
CA GLY A 209 -1.92 6.67 17.21
C GLY A 209 -0.77 6.01 17.93
N VAL A 210 0.18 6.84 18.35
CA VAL A 210 1.35 6.42 19.12
C VAL A 210 1.59 7.45 20.21
N ARG A 211 1.86 6.97 21.42
CA ARG A 211 2.40 7.77 22.51
C ARG A 211 3.84 7.34 22.78
N VAL A 212 4.72 8.31 22.99
CA VAL A 212 6.11 8.02 23.36
C VAL A 212 6.32 8.18 24.87
N SER A 213 7.07 7.25 25.46
CA SER A 213 7.62 7.40 26.82
C SER A 213 9.14 7.21 26.81
N HIS A 214 9.84 7.95 27.65
CA HIS A 214 11.27 7.79 27.91
C HIS A 214 11.47 7.28 29.32
N ASP A 215 12.34 6.29 29.51
CA ASP A 215 12.75 5.88 30.85
C ASP A 215 13.88 6.77 31.40
N ASP A 216 14.28 6.52 32.65
CA ASP A 216 15.36 7.27 33.32
C ASP A 216 16.72 7.14 32.61
N ALA A 217 16.89 6.13 31.74
CA ALA A 217 18.08 5.91 30.92
C ALA A 217 17.99 6.61 29.54
N GLY A 218 16.83 7.18 29.20
CA GLY A 218 16.55 7.83 27.92
C GLY A 218 16.12 6.87 26.81
N GLU A 219 15.83 5.61 27.12
CA GLU A 219 15.33 4.64 26.15
C GLU A 219 13.88 4.95 25.78
N VAL A 220 13.59 4.92 24.48
CA VAL A 220 12.31 5.36 23.92
C VAL A 220 11.40 4.15 23.73
N THR A 221 10.20 4.21 24.31
CA THR A 221 9.13 3.22 24.09
C THR A 221 7.95 3.86 23.35
N TYR A 222 7.48 3.19 22.29
CA TYR A 222 6.34 3.62 21.48
C TYR A 222 5.11 2.78 21.83
N HIS A 223 4.11 3.40 22.45
CA HIS A 223 2.86 2.76 22.86
C HIS A 223 1.82 2.95 21.77
N SER A 224 1.41 1.85 21.14
CA SER A 224 0.39 1.88 20.09
C SER A 224 -0.99 2.14 20.69
N LEU A 225 -1.71 3.12 20.15
CA LEU A 225 -3.07 3.44 20.55
C LEU A 225 -4.08 2.84 19.58
N PHE A 226 -5.30 2.57 20.07
CA PHE A 226 -6.45 2.12 19.26
C PHE A 226 -6.30 0.75 18.58
N THR A 227 -5.46 -0.14 19.11
CA THR A 227 -5.18 -1.48 18.54
C THR A 227 -6.38 -2.44 18.56
N GLY A 228 -7.41 -2.16 19.36
CA GLY A 228 -8.59 -3.01 19.49
C GLY A 228 -8.37 -4.26 20.35
N GLU A 229 -7.16 -4.49 20.85
CA GLU A 229 -6.87 -5.43 21.92
C GLU A 229 -7.12 -4.73 23.26
N SER A 230 -7.99 -5.29 24.10
CA SER A 230 -8.17 -4.77 25.45
C SER A 230 -6.85 -4.91 26.21
N GLU A 231 -6.21 -3.79 26.54
CA GLU A 231 -4.99 -3.72 27.34
C GLU A 231 -5.25 -4.18 28.78
N SER A 232 -5.38 -5.49 29.00
CA SER A 232 -5.35 -6.11 30.33
C SER A 232 -3.90 -6.36 30.77
N GLY A 233 -3.06 -5.32 30.70
CA GLY A 233 -1.62 -5.47 30.98
C GLY A 233 -0.82 -4.20 31.22
N MET A 234 -1.32 -3.00 30.90
CA MET A 234 -0.68 -1.75 31.31
C MET A 234 -1.30 -1.26 32.62
N GLY A 235 -0.48 -1.19 33.67
CA GLY A 235 -0.84 -0.52 34.91
C GLY A 235 -1.26 0.93 34.66
N GLU A 236 -2.24 1.38 35.43
CA GLU A 236 -2.66 2.78 35.64
C GLU A 236 -2.68 3.67 34.39
N THR A 237 -3.87 3.85 33.81
CA THR A 237 -4.32 5.07 33.10
C THR A 237 -3.21 6.05 32.69
N VAL A 238 -2.49 5.76 31.59
CA VAL A 238 -1.53 6.68 30.96
C VAL A 238 -2.28 7.72 30.08
N HIS A 239 -3.37 8.24 30.64
CA HIS A 239 -4.11 9.37 30.09
C HIS A 239 -4.13 10.43 31.18
N SER A 240 -3.07 11.23 31.28
CA SER A 240 -3.26 12.55 31.86
C SER A 240 -3.92 13.40 30.77
N GLY A 241 -5.02 14.11 31.10
CA GLY A 241 -5.65 15.04 30.17
C GLY A 241 -4.77 16.25 29.81
N GLU A 242 -3.52 16.26 30.27
CA GLU A 242 -2.53 17.33 30.14
C GLU A 242 -1.42 17.00 29.12
N ASP A 243 -1.33 15.75 28.64
CA ASP A 243 -0.30 15.36 27.68
C ASP A 243 -0.54 16.00 26.30
N PRO A 244 0.49 16.61 25.67
CA PRO A 244 0.34 17.24 24.37
C PRO A 244 0.00 16.19 23.31
N SER A 245 -1.13 16.38 22.64
CA SER A 245 -1.57 15.53 21.53
C SER A 245 -1.61 16.32 20.23
N THR A 246 -1.17 15.68 19.16
CA THR A 246 -1.26 16.17 17.78
C THR A 246 -2.13 15.23 16.99
N THR A 247 -3.28 15.71 16.53
CA THR A 247 -4.20 14.94 15.68
C THR A 247 -4.14 15.46 14.27
N ILE A 248 -3.90 14.55 13.32
CA ILE A 248 -3.79 14.81 11.89
C ILE A 248 -4.96 14.09 11.22
N SER A 249 -5.76 14.81 10.44
CA SER A 249 -6.92 14.25 9.74
C SER A 249 -6.81 14.47 8.24
N LEU A 250 -7.00 13.40 7.45
CA LEU A 250 -6.93 13.41 5.99
C LEU A 250 -8.06 12.57 5.39
N SER A 251 -8.48 12.86 4.16
CA SER A 251 -9.29 11.92 3.39
C SER A 251 -8.52 10.62 3.13
N THR A 252 -9.22 9.52 2.83
CA THR A 252 -8.55 8.26 2.45
C THR A 252 -7.64 8.47 1.25
N GLU A 253 -8.08 9.26 0.26
CA GLU A 253 -7.26 9.61 -0.91
C GLU A 253 -5.96 10.30 -0.51
N ALA A 254 -6.04 11.38 0.25
CA ALA A 254 -4.85 12.15 0.63
C ALA A 254 -3.89 11.31 1.49
N LEU A 255 -4.45 10.53 2.43
CA LEU A 255 -3.70 9.61 3.27
C LEU A 255 -2.96 8.55 2.45
N THR A 256 -3.66 7.86 1.54
CA THR A 256 -3.07 6.74 0.81
C THR A 256 -2.06 7.22 -0.22
N ARG A 257 -2.31 8.33 -0.94
CA ARG A 257 -1.31 8.90 -1.86
C ARG A 257 -0.07 9.36 -1.11
N ARG A 258 -0.21 9.94 0.09
CA ARG A 258 0.94 10.30 0.93
C ARG A 258 1.68 9.05 1.41
N ALA A 259 0.99 8.06 1.94
CA ALA A 259 1.59 6.85 2.48
C ALA A 259 2.17 5.90 1.41
N ALA A 260 1.74 6.05 0.15
CA ALA A 260 2.33 5.39 -1.01
C ALA A 260 3.52 6.17 -1.62
N GLY A 261 3.95 7.27 -0.99
CA GLY A 261 5.06 8.10 -1.47
C GLY A 261 4.76 8.87 -2.76
N ARG A 262 3.49 8.97 -3.18
CA ARG A 262 3.10 9.58 -4.48
C ARG A 262 2.78 11.06 -4.41
N ARG A 263 2.67 11.59 -3.18
CA ARG A 263 2.41 12.99 -2.91
C ARG A 263 3.33 13.46 -1.80
N ALA A 264 3.97 14.61 -1.97
CA ALA A 264 4.74 15.22 -0.89
C ALA A 264 3.81 15.77 0.19
N THR A 265 4.32 15.94 1.41
CA THR A 265 3.55 16.51 2.52
C THR A 265 3.01 17.91 2.19
N GLY A 266 3.81 18.75 1.52
CA GLY A 266 3.39 20.09 1.09
C GLY A 266 2.25 20.13 0.06
N ASP A 267 2.07 19.05 -0.70
CA ASP A 267 0.99 18.93 -1.69
C ASP A 267 -0.22 18.16 -1.14
N THR A 268 -0.12 17.65 0.09
CA THR A 268 -1.16 16.82 0.72
C THR A 268 -2.14 17.69 1.49
N ALA A 269 -3.44 17.52 1.25
CA ALA A 269 -4.48 18.20 2.02
C ALA A 269 -4.74 17.48 3.34
N TYR A 270 -4.52 18.16 4.46
CA TYR A 270 -4.78 17.66 5.82
C TYR A 270 -5.18 18.80 6.76
N SER A 271 -5.76 18.44 7.91
CA SER A 271 -5.99 19.37 9.02
C SER A 271 -5.27 18.88 10.28
N VAL A 272 -4.82 19.82 11.11
CA VAL A 272 -4.11 19.53 12.36
C VAL A 272 -4.81 20.19 13.54
N VAL A 273 -4.87 19.46 14.65
CA VAL A 273 -5.13 20.01 15.98
C VAL A 273 -3.94 19.64 16.86
N GLY A 274 -3.16 20.61 17.31
CA GLY A 274 -1.93 20.39 18.07
C GLY A 274 -0.71 21.03 17.38
N ASP A 275 0.40 20.30 17.35
CA ASP A 275 1.69 20.77 16.82
C ASP A 275 1.78 20.55 15.29
N GLU A 276 1.81 21.63 14.51
CA GLU A 276 1.90 21.59 13.05
C GLU A 276 3.25 21.05 12.54
N ASP A 277 4.35 21.34 13.25
CA ASP A 277 5.69 20.89 12.86
C ASP A 277 5.86 19.38 13.12
N LEU A 278 5.28 18.88 14.22
CA LEU A 278 5.18 17.44 14.45
C LEU A 278 4.29 16.77 13.40
N ALA A 279 3.16 17.37 13.05
CA ALA A 279 2.27 16.82 12.02
C ALA A 279 2.98 16.68 10.66
N ALA A 280 3.72 17.69 10.23
CA ALA A 280 4.49 17.63 8.99
C ALA A 280 5.53 16.51 9.01
N ARG A 281 6.29 16.36 10.11
CA ARG A 281 7.30 15.29 10.25
C ARG A 281 6.68 13.88 10.28
N VAL A 282 5.51 13.74 10.90
CA VAL A 282 4.75 12.48 10.89
C VAL A 282 4.34 12.14 9.47
N LEU A 283 3.76 13.09 8.73
CA LEU A 283 3.39 12.89 7.33
C LEU A 283 4.63 12.58 6.48
N ASP A 284 5.78 13.18 6.77
CA ASP A 284 7.04 12.85 6.10
C ASP A 284 7.45 11.37 6.27
N ALA A 285 7.15 10.81 7.43
CA ALA A 285 7.50 9.46 7.83
C ALA A 285 6.50 8.35 7.44
N ILE A 286 5.28 8.65 6.96
CA ILE A 286 4.28 7.60 6.73
C ILE A 286 4.40 6.84 5.40
N ALA A 287 5.36 7.17 4.54
CA ALA A 287 5.58 6.42 3.32
C ALA A 287 6.09 5.00 3.65
N PHE A 288 5.39 3.96 3.19
CA PHE A 288 5.71 2.56 3.53
C PHE A 288 5.67 1.59 2.34
N THR A 289 5.41 2.10 1.14
CA THR A 289 5.57 1.34 -0.11
C THR A 289 7.01 1.52 -0.63
N PRO A 290 7.53 0.52 -1.39
CA PRO A 290 8.80 0.64 -2.09
C PRO A 290 8.86 1.81 -3.07
#